data_AF-A0A9X1LUB6-F1
#
_entry.id   AF-A0A9X1LUB6-F1
#
_cell.length_a   1.000
_cell.length_b   1.000
_cell.length_c   1.000
_cell.angle_alpha   90.00
_cell.angle_beta   90.00
_cell.angle_gamma   90.00
#
_symmetry.space_group_name_H-M   'P 1'
#
loop_
_entity.id
_entity.type
_entity.pdbx_description
1 polymer ?
#
loop_
_entity_poly.entity_id
_entity_poly.type
_entity_poly.pdbx_seq_one_letter_code
_entity_poly.pdbx_strand_id
1 'polypeptide(L)'
;MSHIIGGSAFGRGDALIDTTDAVLLDGTSVAVIGALRQEGVETVIALELRGRVNHATERSDVLYLLNGEGAADIISQLLGVAHRANPKFLNELLERIGQLP
;
A
#
# COMPACT_ATOMS: atom_id res chain seq x y z
N MET A 1 16.88 -14.34 -9.14
CA MET A 1 16.76 -13.91 -7.74
C MET A 1 16.74 -12.38 -7.71
N SER A 2 15.56 -11.78 -7.64
CA SER A 2 15.41 -10.35 -7.38
C SER A 2 15.10 -10.17 -5.90
N HIS A 3 16.11 -9.77 -5.12
CA HIS A 3 15.92 -9.34 -3.75
C HIS A 3 15.79 -7.81 -3.76
N ILE A 4 14.67 -7.28 -3.28
CA ILE A 4 14.63 -5.86 -2.89
C ILE A 4 15.19 -5.80 -1.47
N ILE A 5 16.35 -5.19 -1.33
CA ILE A 5 16.88 -4.87 0.00
C ILE A 5 16.24 -3.55 0.41
N GLY A 6 15.33 -3.62 1.38
CA GLY A 6 14.95 -2.44 2.15
C GLY A 6 16.10 -2.12 3.10
N GLY A 7 17.16 -1.48 2.60
CA GLY A 7 18.36 -1.10 3.35
C GLY A 7 19.69 -1.61 2.75
N SER A 8 20.80 -1.45 3.47
CA SER A 8 22.16 -1.83 3.04
C SER A 8 22.64 -3.09 3.77
N ALA A 9 23.63 -3.81 3.28
CA ALA A 9 24.17 -4.98 4.02
C ALA A 9 24.74 -4.65 5.43
N PHE A 10 24.77 -3.37 5.82
CA PHE A 10 25.31 -2.85 7.08
C PHE A 10 24.30 -2.00 7.89
N GLY A 11 23.04 -1.89 7.47
CA GLY A 11 22.03 -1.08 8.16
C GLY A 11 21.35 -1.85 9.30
N ARG A 12 21.35 -1.29 10.51
CA ARG A 12 20.49 -1.81 11.59
C ARG A 12 19.04 -1.52 11.24
N GLY A 13 18.22 -2.57 11.09
CA GLY A 13 16.79 -2.46 10.78
C GLY A 13 16.40 -2.93 9.37
N ASP A 14 17.34 -3.52 8.64
CA ASP A 14 17.10 -3.90 7.25
C ASP A 14 16.36 -5.23 7.16
N ALA A 15 15.32 -5.25 6.32
CA ALA A 15 14.50 -6.43 6.09
C ALA A 15 14.87 -7.03 4.72
N LEU A 16 15.19 -8.33 4.72
CA LEU A 16 15.20 -9.11 3.49
C LEU A 16 13.74 -9.43 3.14
N ILE A 17 13.21 -8.79 2.11
CA ILE A 17 11.87 -9.07 1.61
C ILE A 17 12.02 -9.96 0.38
N ASP A 18 11.51 -11.18 0.46
CA ASP A 18 11.34 -12.02 -0.72
C ASP A 18 10.20 -11.44 -1.56
N THR A 19 10.53 -11.07 -2.80
CA THR A 19 9.57 -10.49 -3.75
C THR A 19 9.10 -11.49 -4.78
N THR A 20 9.49 -12.77 -4.65
CA THR A 20 9.13 -13.82 -5.60
C THR A 20 7.62 -13.90 -5.75
N ASP A 21 6.87 -13.88 -4.65
CA ASP A 21 5.40 -13.94 -4.66
C ASP A 21 4.74 -12.57 -4.42
N ALA A 22 5.48 -11.47 -4.63
CA ALA A 22 4.91 -10.13 -4.47
C ALA A 22 3.86 -9.84 -5.56
N VAL A 23 2.80 -9.12 -5.19
CA VAL A 23 1.82 -8.64 -6.17
C VAL A 23 2.36 -7.38 -6.84
N LEU A 24 2.57 -7.48 -8.16
CA LEU A 24 2.85 -6.33 -9.00
C LEU A 24 1.53 -5.65 -9.34
N LEU A 25 1.29 -4.50 -8.71
CA LEU A 25 0.06 -3.73 -8.88
C LEU A 25 -0.10 -3.25 -10.33
N ASP A 26 -1.22 -3.60 -10.95
CA ASP A 26 -1.63 -3.14 -12.28
C ASP A 26 -2.94 -2.31 -12.23
N GLY A 27 -3.65 -2.31 -11.10
CA GLY A 27 -4.84 -1.51 -10.89
C GLY A 27 -5.18 -1.27 -9.42
N THR A 28 -5.79 -0.12 -9.17
CA THR A 28 -6.32 0.25 -7.85
C THR A 28 -7.69 0.87 -8.03
N SER A 29 -8.67 0.43 -7.24
CA SER A 29 -9.99 1.05 -7.15
C SER A 29 -10.28 1.45 -5.71
N VAL A 30 -10.87 2.63 -5.50
CA VAL A 30 -11.27 3.10 -4.16
C VAL A 30 -12.71 3.57 -4.19
N ALA A 31 -13.51 3.12 -3.23
CA ALA A 31 -14.90 3.53 -3.08
C ALA A 31 -15.27 3.72 -1.60
N VAL A 32 -16.23 4.60 -1.32
CA VAL A 32 -16.88 4.67 -0.01
C VAL A 32 -18.11 3.78 -0.03
N ILE A 33 -18.22 2.88 0.94
CA ILE A 33 -19.36 1.96 1.06
C ILE A 33 -19.89 1.94 2.50
N GLY A 34 -21.14 1.49 2.67
CA GLY A 34 -21.68 1.13 3.99
C GLY A 34 -21.41 -0.34 4.28
N ALA A 35 -20.70 -0.63 5.37
CA ALA A 35 -20.50 -1.98 5.87
C ALA A 35 -21.49 -2.30 6.98
N LEU A 36 -22.18 -3.44 6.87
CA LEU A 36 -23.07 -3.93 7.92
C LEU A 36 -22.23 -4.53 9.06
N ARG A 37 -22.36 -3.95 10.25
CA ARG A 37 -21.84 -4.50 11.51
C ARG A 37 -22.98 -4.79 12.48
N GLN A 38 -22.69 -5.52 13.56
CA GLN A 38 -23.70 -5.88 14.56
C GLN A 38 -24.40 -4.64 15.17
N GLU A 39 -23.73 -3.50 15.23
CA GLU A 39 -24.23 -2.26 15.83
C GLU A 39 -24.87 -1.28 14.82
N GLY A 40 -24.88 -1.61 13.52
CA GLY A 40 -25.44 -0.75 12.48
C GLY A 40 -24.61 -0.71 11.18
N VAL A 41 -24.90 0.27 10.32
CA VAL A 41 -24.11 0.53 9.11
C VAL A 41 -22.98 1.48 9.44
N GLU A 42 -21.74 1.04 9.23
CA GLU A 42 -20.54 1.87 9.36
C GLU A 42 -20.04 2.30 7.98
N THR A 43 -19.72 3.58 7.81
CA THR A 43 -19.07 4.07 6.59
C THR A 43 -17.62 3.60 6.55
N VAL A 44 -17.24 2.87 5.51
CA VAL A 44 -15.88 2.37 5.31
C VAL A 44 -15.38 2.69 3.91
N ILE A 45 -14.07 2.66 3.75
CA ILE A 45 -13.36 2.75 2.48
C ILE A 45 -13.11 1.32 1.99
N ALA A 46 -13.61 1.02 0.81
CA ALA A 46 -13.27 -0.16 0.03
C ALA A 46 -12.05 0.16 -0.85
N LEU A 47 -10.93 -0.51 -0.60
CA LEU A 47 -9.70 -0.42 -1.40
C LEU A 47 -9.47 -1.76 -2.10
N GLU A 48 -9.62 -1.75 -3.42
CA GLU A 48 -9.31 -2.90 -4.26
C GLU A 48 -7.90 -2.72 -4.84
N LEU A 49 -7.02 -3.69 -4.58
CA LEU A 49 -5.69 -3.77 -5.15
C LEU A 49 -5.63 -4.97 -6.09
N ARG A 50 -5.36 -4.71 -7.37
CA ARG A 50 -5.30 -5.71 -8.43
C ARG A 50 -3.92 -5.76 -9.06
N GLY A 51 -3.51 -6.96 -9.41
CA GLY A 51 -2.19 -7.18 -9.96
C GLY A 51 -1.93 -8.60 -10.40
N ARG A 52 -0.67 -8.82 -10.77
CA ARG A 52 -0.13 -10.13 -11.10
C ARG A 52 0.88 -10.55 -10.04
N VAL A 53 0.87 -11.82 -9.65
CA VAL A 53 1.91 -12.37 -8.77
C VAL A 53 3.23 -12.39 -9.55
N ASN A 54 4.27 -11.81 -8.96
CA ASN A 54 5.57 -11.76 -9.59
C ASN A 54 6.05 -13.18 -9.95
N HIS A 55 6.74 -13.31 -11.07
CA HIS A 55 7.19 -14.61 -11.62
C HIS A 55 6.10 -15.68 -11.85
N ALA A 56 4.81 -15.36 -11.70
CA ALA A 56 3.70 -16.28 -11.90
C ALA A 56 2.75 -15.76 -13.01
N THR A 57 1.83 -16.62 -13.44
CA THR A 57 0.78 -16.26 -14.42
C THR A 57 -0.51 -15.81 -13.76
N GLU A 58 -0.62 -16.08 -12.46
CA GLU A 58 -1.76 -15.83 -11.61
C GLU A 58 -1.95 -14.34 -11.34
N ARG A 59 -3.22 -13.96 -11.23
CA ARG A 59 -3.64 -12.62 -10.81
C ARG A 59 -4.16 -12.64 -9.39
N SER A 60 -3.97 -11.54 -8.69
CA SER A 60 -4.44 -11.33 -7.34
C SER A 60 -5.27 -10.06 -7.31
N ASP A 61 -6.52 -10.20 -6.89
CA ASP A 61 -7.47 -9.12 -6.68
C ASP A 61 -7.89 -9.17 -5.21
N VAL A 62 -7.42 -8.19 -4.43
CA VAL A 62 -7.64 -8.16 -2.97
C VAL A 62 -8.45 -6.92 -2.61
N LEU A 63 -9.59 -7.14 -1.97
CA LEU A 63 -10.45 -6.08 -1.43
C LEU A 63 -10.19 -5.91 0.06
N TYR A 64 -9.75 -4.72 0.45
CA TYR A 64 -9.61 -4.29 1.84
C TYR A 64 -10.77 -3.38 2.22
N LEU A 65 -11.35 -3.61 3.40
CA LEU A 65 -12.32 -2.72 4.01
C LEU A 65 -11.66 -1.99 5.18
N LEU A 66 -11.58 -0.66 5.08
CA LEU A 66 -10.84 0.19 6.00
C LEU A 66 -11.81 1.21 6.62
N ASN A 67 -11.75 1.38 7.94
CA ASN A 67 -12.30 2.59 8.56
C ASN A 67 -11.31 3.75 8.37
N GLY A 68 -11.67 4.95 8.86
CA GLY A 68 -10.81 6.13 8.75
C GLY A 68 -9.42 5.95 9.37
N GLU A 69 -9.34 5.27 10.52
CA GLU A 69 -8.07 4.97 11.20
C GLU A 69 -7.19 4.03 10.39
N GLY A 70 -7.74 2.92 9.89
CA GLY A 70 -6.99 1.96 9.08
C GLY A 70 -6.46 2.57 7.78
N ALA A 71 -7.22 3.48 7.16
CA ALA A 71 -6.74 4.24 6.00
C ALA A 71 -5.60 5.19 6.37
N ALA A 72 -5.71 5.91 7.49
CA ALA A 72 -4.67 6.82 7.97
C ALA A 72 -3.36 6.08 8.32
N ASP A 73 -3.45 4.89 8.91
CA ASP A 73 -2.30 4.06 9.25
C ASP A 73 -1.53 3.61 8.01
N ILE A 74 -2.24 3.15 6.97
CA ILE A 74 -1.62 2.75 5.70
C ILE A 74 -0.91 3.93 5.05
N ILE A 75 -1.59 5.09 4.95
CA ILE A 75 -1.01 6.29 4.36
C ILE A 75 0.24 6.73 5.14
N SER A 76 0.18 6.73 6.47
CA SER A 76 1.31 7.12 7.32
C SER A 76 2.52 6.21 7.13
N GLN A 77 2.30 4.89 7.00
CA GLN A 77 3.38 3.94 6.71
C GLN A 77 4.00 4.17 5.32
N LEU A 78 3.18 4.42 4.29
CA LEU A 78 3.67 4.72 2.94
C LEU A 78 4.52 5.99 2.92
N LEU A 79 4.06 7.08 3.55
CA LEU A 79 4.83 8.32 3.68
C LEU A 79 6.11 8.11 4.48
N GLY A 80 6.05 7.33 5.56
CA GLY A 80 7.23 7.00 6.37
C GLY A 80 8.29 6.22 5.59
N VAL A 81 7.88 5.27 4.75
CA VAL A 81 8.79 4.54 3.84
C VAL A 81 9.36 5.49 2.78
N ALA A 82 8.53 6.31 2.15
CA ALA A 82 8.97 7.28 1.14
C ALA A 82 10.02 8.25 1.70
N HIS A 83 9.80 8.73 2.93
CA HIS A 83 10.74 9.59 3.65
C HIS A 83 12.11 8.93 3.83
N ARG A 84 12.14 7.67 4.27
CA ARG A 84 13.38 6.90 4.48
C ARG A 84 14.07 6.53 3.17
N ALA A 85 13.30 6.29 2.10
CA ALA A 85 13.84 5.91 0.81
C ALA A 85 14.60 7.08 0.15
N ASN A 86 13.96 8.24 0.03
CA ASN A 86 14.57 9.45 -0.56
C ASN A 86 13.69 10.68 -0.28
N PRO A 87 14.22 11.77 0.31
CA PRO A 87 13.48 13.02 0.50
C PRO A 87 12.84 13.60 -0.77
N LYS A 88 13.50 13.45 -1.93
CA LYS A 88 12.94 13.89 -3.22
C LYS A 88 11.67 13.12 -3.57
N PHE A 89 11.69 11.80 -3.38
CA PHE A 89 10.55 10.93 -3.68
C PHE A 89 9.35 11.26 -2.78
N LEU A 90 9.59 11.53 -1.49
CA LEU A 90 8.54 11.99 -0.58
C LEU A 90 7.92 13.31 -1.06
N ASN A 91 8.72 14.29 -1.47
CA ASN A 91 8.21 15.58 -1.93
C ASN A 91 7.35 15.44 -3.19
N GLU A 92 7.78 14.65 -4.17
CA GLU A 92 7.00 14.36 -5.37
C GLU A 92 5.66 13.70 -5.04
N LEU A 93 5.65 12.77 -4.07
CA LEU A 93 4.44 12.12 -3.59
C LEU A 93 3.50 13.11 -2.90
N LEU A 94 4.03 13.95 -1.99
CA LEU A 94 3.25 14.96 -1.27
C LEU A 94 2.68 16.03 -2.19
N GLU A 95 3.45 16.48 -3.19
CA GLU A 95 2.97 17.41 -4.21
C GLU A 95 1.78 16.82 -4.98
N ARG A 96 1.85 15.53 -5.32
CA ARG A 96 0.74 14.83 -5.98
C ARG A 96 -0.48 14.72 -5.09
N ILE A 97 -0.31 14.44 -3.80
CA ILE A 97 -1.39 14.40 -2.81
C ILE A 97 -2.02 15.79 -2.62
N GLY A 98 -1.21 16.86 -2.62
CA GLY A 98 -1.69 18.23 -2.47
C GLY A 98 -2.56 18.74 -3.63
N GLN A 99 -2.62 18.00 -4.74
CA GLN A 99 -3.49 18.27 -5.89
C GLN A 99 -4.85 17.55 -5.80
N LEU A 100 -5.09 16.78 -4.73
CA LEU A 100 -6.39 16.13 -4.53
C LEU A 100 -7.48 17.21 -4.33
N PRO A 101 -8.66 17.03 -4.96
CA PRO A 101 -9.77 17.97 -4.88
C PRO A 101 -10.40 18.04 -3.49
#